data_AF-A0A220S5L4-F1
#
_entry.id   AF-A0A220S5L4-F1
#
_cell.length_a   1.000
_cell.length_b   1.000
_cell.length_c   1.000
_cell.angle_alpha   90.00
_cell.angle_beta   90.00
_cell.angle_gamma   90.00
#
_symmetry.space_group_name_H-M   'P 1'
#
loop_
_entity.id
_entity.type
_entity.pdbx_description
1 polymer ?
#
loop_
_entity_poly.entity_id
_entity_poly.type
_entity_poly.pdbx_seq_one_letter_code
_entity_poly.pdbx_strand_id
1 'polypeptide(L)'
;MREEFFLKGKKYKFFLGFHLFVLVLYSIFMIIALKSHHSSSSYKYYESNISETLFKYTFYIIINLILSLVLYLKIKNAKVILNLFATIIFIILCYALYTLIITYQNNTYYNFVICFNILIVGFIIFYISYLNIKSQEDQNNEIESLGQDEE
;
A
#
# COMPACT_ATOMS: atom_id res chain seq x y z
N MET A 1 11.76 2.49 -29.01
CA MET A 1 11.10 1.39 -28.27
C MET A 1 10.35 1.97 -27.09
N ARG A 2 9.02 1.79 -27.02
CA ARG A 2 8.25 2.13 -25.81
C ARG A 2 8.49 0.95 -24.87
N GLU A 3 9.40 1.09 -23.90
CA GLU A 3 9.65 0.03 -22.92
C GLU A 3 8.33 -0.43 -22.32
N GLU A 4 8.06 -1.73 -22.42
CA GLU A 4 6.76 -2.27 -22.07
C GLU A 4 6.50 -2.05 -20.58
N PHE A 5 5.32 -1.51 -20.27
CA PHE A 5 4.91 -1.29 -18.90
C PHE A 5 4.88 -2.62 -18.13
N PHE A 6 5.60 -2.67 -17.01
CA PHE A 6 5.92 -3.91 -16.29
C PHE A 6 4.70 -4.65 -15.69
N LEU A 7 3.55 -3.97 -15.51
CA LEU A 7 2.31 -4.60 -15.07
C LEU A 7 1.39 -4.85 -16.26
N LYS A 8 1.28 -6.12 -16.66
CA LYS A 8 0.35 -6.57 -17.69
C LYS A 8 -0.85 -7.31 -17.11
N GLY A 9 -1.97 -7.32 -17.85
CA GLY A 9 -3.14 -8.16 -17.59
C GLY A 9 -3.74 -8.03 -16.19
N LYS A 10 -3.87 -9.18 -15.50
CA LYS A 10 -4.51 -9.29 -14.18
C LYS A 10 -3.72 -8.57 -13.07
N LYS A 11 -2.38 -8.54 -13.15
CA LYS A 11 -1.54 -7.87 -12.15
C LYS A 11 -1.83 -6.38 -12.10
N TYR A 12 -1.87 -5.71 -13.25
CA TYR A 12 -2.23 -4.29 -13.36
C TYR A 12 -3.59 -3.98 -12.72
N LYS A 13 -4.62 -4.75 -13.06
CA LYS A 13 -5.97 -4.56 -12.52
C LYS A 13 -6.02 -4.74 -11.01
N PHE A 14 -5.26 -5.71 -10.48
CA PHE A 14 -5.14 -5.94 -9.04
C PHE A 14 -4.51 -4.74 -8.32
N PHE A 15 -3.34 -4.26 -8.76
CA PHE A 15 -2.65 -3.14 -8.11
C PHE A 15 -3.45 -1.83 -8.19
N LEU A 16 -4.02 -1.53 -9.37
CA LEU A 16 -4.87 -0.35 -9.52
C LEU A 16 -6.12 -0.45 -8.64
N GLY A 17 -6.79 -1.60 -8.67
CA GLY A 17 -7.97 -1.86 -7.84
C GLY A 17 -7.66 -1.78 -6.34
N PHE A 18 -6.50 -2.26 -5.92
CA PHE A 18 -6.04 -2.18 -4.53
C PHE A 18 -5.88 -0.73 -4.07
N HIS A 19 -5.17 0.12 -4.82
CA HIS A 19 -4.99 1.52 -4.43
C HIS A 19 -6.31 2.30 -4.42
N LEU A 20 -7.21 2.03 -5.39
CA LEU A 20 -8.54 2.63 -5.41
C LEU A 20 -9.41 2.16 -4.23
N PHE A 21 -9.35 0.87 -3.88
CA PHE A 21 -10.05 0.33 -2.71
C PHE A 21 -9.58 1.00 -1.42
N VAL A 22 -8.26 1.11 -1.24
CA VAL A 22 -7.66 1.78 -0.07
C VAL A 22 -8.06 3.25 -0.02
N LEU A 23 -8.07 3.94 -1.17
CA LEU A 23 -8.51 5.33 -1.27
C LEU A 23 -9.96 5.49 -0.81
N VAL A 24 -10.89 4.65 -1.29
CA VAL A 24 -12.30 4.68 -0.87
C VAL A 24 -12.43 4.41 0.63
N LEU A 25 -11.69 3.43 1.16
CA LEU A 25 -11.71 3.11 2.59
C LEU A 25 -11.30 4.31 3.45
N TYR A 26 -10.20 4.98 3.11
CA TYR A 26 -9.73 6.15 3.86
C TYR A 26 -10.64 7.38 3.67
N SER A 27 -11.26 7.55 2.51
CA SER A 27 -12.28 8.59 2.31
C SER A 27 -13.50 8.38 3.21
N ILE A 28 -13.96 7.14 3.37
CA ILE A 28 -15.07 6.81 4.29
C ILE A 28 -14.67 7.14 5.74
N PHE A 29 -13.47 6.71 6.18
CA PHE A 29 -12.98 7.03 7.52
C PHE A 29 -12.88 8.54 7.77
N MET A 30 -12.45 9.30 6.77
CA MET A 30 -12.37 10.75 6.86
C MET A 30 -13.76 11.39 7.01
N ILE A 31 -14.76 10.94 6.24
CA ILE A 31 -16.15 11.41 6.37
C ILE A 31 -16.70 11.08 7.77
N ILE A 32 -16.43 9.88 8.28
CA ILE A 32 -16.88 9.46 9.62
C ILE A 32 -16.23 10.34 10.69
N ALA A 33 -14.92 10.58 10.62
CA ALA A 33 -14.21 11.42 11.57
C ALA A 33 -14.75 12.86 11.57
N LEU A 34 -15.00 13.44 10.39
CA LEU A 34 -15.59 14.77 10.25
C LEU A 34 -17.02 14.83 10.81
N LYS A 35 -17.86 13.84 10.53
CA LYS A 35 -19.23 13.74 11.06
C LYS A 35 -19.24 13.58 12.58
N SER A 36 -18.36 12.74 13.12
CA SER A 36 -18.23 12.51 14.56
C SER A 36 -17.81 13.77 15.29
N HIS A 37 -16.97 14.62 14.69
CA HIS A 37 -16.58 15.89 15.30
C HIS A 37 -17.72 16.91 15.30
N HIS A 38 -18.49 16.97 14.22
CA HIS A 38 -19.62 17.89 14.12
C HIS A 38 -20.75 17.52 15.10
N SER A 39 -20.90 16.23 15.42
CA SER A 39 -21.79 15.70 16.44
C SER A 39 -21.15 15.80 17.84
N SER A 40 -21.35 16.93 18.53
CA SER A 40 -20.73 17.30 19.81
C SER A 40 -20.91 16.33 21.00
N SER A 41 -21.67 15.23 20.85
CA SER A 41 -21.96 14.27 21.93
C SER A 41 -21.05 13.03 21.99
N SER A 42 -20.26 12.73 20.95
CA SER A 42 -19.51 11.45 20.85
C SER A 42 -17.99 11.61 20.92
N TYR A 43 -17.52 12.74 21.44
CA TYR A 43 -16.09 13.13 21.43
C TYR A 43 -15.20 12.26 22.34
N LYS A 44 -15.79 11.45 23.23
CA LYS A 44 -15.03 10.66 24.22
C LYS A 44 -14.29 9.45 23.67
N TYR A 45 -14.53 9.03 22.42
CA TYR A 45 -13.86 7.84 21.83
C TYR A 45 -12.72 8.16 20.85
N TYR A 46 -12.56 9.43 20.45
CA TYR A 46 -11.46 9.89 19.58
C TYR A 46 -10.63 10.94 20.32
N GLU A 47 -9.90 10.47 21.33
CA GLU A 47 -8.98 11.27 22.16
C GLU A 47 -7.63 11.53 21.44
N SER A 48 -7.62 11.53 20.10
CA SER A 48 -6.46 11.99 19.31
C SER A 48 -6.77 13.35 18.70
N ASN A 49 -5.75 14.20 18.63
CA ASN A 49 -5.86 15.54 18.07
C ASN A 49 -6.50 15.47 16.67
N ILE A 50 -7.64 16.13 16.46
CA ILE A 50 -8.43 16.04 15.21
C ILE A 50 -7.58 16.35 13.98
N SER A 51 -6.67 17.31 14.11
CA SER A 51 -5.71 17.71 13.08
C SER A 51 -4.81 16.55 12.66
N GLU A 52 -4.36 15.74 13.61
CA GLU A 52 -3.52 14.56 13.38
C GLU A 52 -4.29 13.46 12.66
N THR A 53 -5.54 13.19 13.08
CA THR A 53 -6.42 12.22 12.42
C THR A 53 -6.74 12.63 10.98
N LEU A 54 -7.08 13.91 10.77
CA LEU A 54 -7.37 14.46 9.44
C LEU A 54 -6.13 14.43 8.55
N PHE A 55 -4.99 14.85 9.08
CA PHE A 55 -3.73 14.82 8.35
C PHE A 55 -3.38 13.39 7.91
N LYS A 56 -3.49 12.42 8.84
CA LYS A 56 -3.23 11.01 8.57
C LYS A 56 -4.09 10.48 7.41
N TYR A 57 -5.41 10.64 7.48
CA TYR A 57 -6.29 10.14 6.42
C TYR A 57 -6.10 10.87 5.10
N THR A 58 -5.93 12.20 5.13
CA THR A 58 -5.63 13.01 3.93
C THR A 58 -4.35 12.53 3.25
N PHE A 59 -3.30 12.30 4.03
CA PHE A 59 -2.01 11.84 3.53
C PHE A 59 -2.13 10.47 2.82
N TYR A 60 -2.86 9.51 3.43
CA TYR A 60 -3.12 8.22 2.79
C TYR A 60 -3.93 8.34 1.50
N ILE A 61 -4.94 9.21 1.45
CA ILE A 61 -5.73 9.45 0.25
C ILE A 61 -4.84 10.02 -0.86
N ILE A 62 -4.06 11.07 -0.58
CA ILE A 62 -3.18 11.72 -1.55
C ILE A 62 -2.17 10.73 -2.12
N ILE A 63 -1.48 9.95 -1.26
CA ILE A 63 -0.50 8.97 -1.72
C ILE A 63 -1.14 7.90 -2.60
N ASN A 64 -2.28 7.35 -2.21
CA ASN A 64 -2.95 6.31 -3.02
C ASN A 64 -3.47 6.87 -4.35
N LEU A 65 -3.85 8.15 -4.40
CA LEU A 65 -4.23 8.83 -5.64
C LEU A 65 -3.03 8.98 -6.58
N ILE A 66 -1.87 9.42 -6.05
CA ILE A 66 -0.62 9.51 -6.81
C ILE A 66 -0.21 8.13 -7.35
N LEU A 67 -0.23 7.09 -6.51
CA LEU A 67 0.12 5.73 -6.92
C LEU A 67 -0.83 5.17 -7.97
N SER A 68 -2.14 5.43 -7.83
CA SER A 68 -3.14 5.06 -8.84
C SER A 68 -2.88 5.77 -10.17
N LEU A 69 -2.53 7.06 -10.13
CA LEU A 69 -2.21 7.84 -11.32
C LEU A 69 -0.93 7.34 -12.02
N VAL A 70 0.12 7.03 -11.25
CA VAL A 70 1.37 6.44 -11.75
C VAL A 70 1.11 5.13 -12.49
N LEU A 71 0.22 4.28 -11.94
CA LEU A 71 -0.20 3.05 -12.58
C LEU A 71 -1.05 3.30 -13.83
N TYR A 72 -2.04 4.19 -13.75
CA TYR A 72 -2.95 4.50 -14.84
C TYR A 72 -2.24 5.08 -16.07
N LEU A 73 -1.30 6.01 -15.84
CA LEU A 73 -0.47 6.63 -16.88
C LEU A 73 0.61 5.70 -17.43
N LYS A 74 0.76 4.49 -16.86
CA LYS A 74 1.75 3.49 -17.27
C LYS A 74 3.18 4.05 -17.31
N ILE A 75 3.57 4.80 -16.27
CA ILE A 75 4.89 5.43 -16.20
C ILE A 75 5.99 4.36 -16.24
N LYS A 76 7.03 4.57 -17.05
CA LYS A 76 8.19 3.66 -17.22
C LYS A 76 8.79 3.21 -15.87
N ASN A 77 8.95 4.15 -14.94
CA ASN A 77 9.56 3.91 -13.64
C ASN A 77 8.55 3.50 -12.54
N ALA A 78 7.29 3.19 -12.89
CA ALA A 78 6.26 2.86 -11.91
C ALA A 78 6.65 1.69 -10.99
N LYS A 79 7.36 0.69 -11.49
CA LYS A 79 7.85 -0.44 -10.67
C LYS A 79 8.73 0.04 -9.52
N VAL A 80 9.69 0.91 -9.84
CA VAL A 80 10.64 1.48 -8.88
C VAL A 80 9.90 2.33 -7.86
N ILE A 81 8.95 3.17 -8.31
CA ILE A 81 8.13 4.00 -7.44
C ILE A 81 7.32 3.14 -6.47
N LEU A 82 6.59 2.14 -6.97
CA LEU A 82 5.76 1.25 -6.13
C LEU A 82 6.60 0.45 -5.13
N ASN A 83 7.76 -0.09 -5.54
CA ASN A 83 8.68 -0.77 -4.64
C ASN A 83 9.22 0.17 -3.55
N LEU A 84 9.63 1.39 -3.92
CA LEU A 84 10.14 2.37 -2.96
C LEU A 84 9.09 2.72 -1.90
N PHE A 85 7.86 2.99 -2.33
CA PHE A 85 6.76 3.27 -1.41
C PHE A 85 6.46 2.09 -0.49
N ALA A 86 6.41 0.87 -1.03
CA ALA A 86 6.19 -0.33 -0.22
C ALA A 86 7.30 -0.53 0.82
N THR A 87 8.56 -0.32 0.46
CA THR A 87 9.71 -0.41 1.39
C THR A 87 9.65 0.65 2.48
N ILE A 88 9.30 1.90 2.15
CA ILE A 88 9.16 2.97 3.16
C ILE A 88 8.06 2.61 4.17
N ILE A 89 6.90 2.16 3.69
CA ILE A 89 5.79 1.73 4.55
C ILE A 89 6.21 0.54 5.43
N PHE A 90 6.95 -0.42 4.85
CA PHE A 90 7.48 -1.56 5.59
C PHE A 90 8.38 -1.13 6.75
N ILE A 91 9.35 -0.23 6.50
CA ILE A 91 10.26 0.27 7.54
C ILE A 91 9.49 0.95 8.67
N ILE A 92 8.54 1.82 8.32
CA ILE A 92 7.71 2.54 9.30
C ILE A 92 6.89 1.56 10.15
N LEU A 93 6.31 0.53 9.53
CA LEU A 93 5.54 -0.49 10.25
C LEU A 93 6.41 -1.36 11.15
N CYS A 94 7.60 -1.76 10.68
CA CYS A 94 8.55 -2.50 11.50
C CYS A 94 8.97 -1.69 12.74
N TYR A 95 9.23 -0.39 12.57
CA TYR A 95 9.53 0.51 13.68
C TYR A 95 8.34 0.62 14.66
N ALA A 96 7.13 0.83 14.16
CA ALA A 96 5.93 0.90 14.99
C ALA A 96 5.68 -0.42 15.76
N LEU A 97 5.88 -1.56 15.10
CA LEU A 97 5.75 -2.88 15.71
C LEU A 97 6.78 -3.07 16.83
N TYR A 98 8.03 -2.72 16.57
CA TYR A 98 9.11 -2.78 17.56
C TYR A 98 8.78 -1.95 18.81
N THR A 99 8.33 -0.70 18.62
CA THR A 99 7.92 0.17 19.73
C THR A 99 6.73 -0.41 20.50
N LEU A 100 5.72 -0.94 19.82
CA LEU A 100 4.55 -1.56 20.44
C LEU A 100 4.91 -2.79 21.28
N ILE A 101 5.75 -3.68 20.74
CA ILE A 101 6.20 -4.90 21.43
C ILE A 101 6.95 -4.56 22.72
N ILE A 102 7.86 -3.59 22.67
CA ILE A 102 8.66 -3.20 23.85
C ILE A 102 7.83 -2.47 24.90
N THR A 103 6.91 -1.60 24.47
CA THR A 103 6.21 -0.69 25.39
C THR A 103 5.01 -1.36 26.07
N TYR A 104 4.33 -2.28 25.39
CA TYR A 104 3.03 -2.81 25.81
C TYR A 104 3.01 -4.34 25.96
N GLN A 105 4.15 -4.94 26.26
CA GLN A 105 4.26 -6.37 26.54
C GLN A 105 3.26 -6.76 27.65
N ASN A 106 2.42 -7.76 27.41
CA ASN A 106 1.37 -8.29 28.31
C ASN A 106 0.04 -7.50 28.39
N ASN A 107 -0.27 -6.63 27.43
CA ASN A 107 -1.62 -6.05 27.32
C ASN A 107 -2.40 -6.70 26.16
N THR A 108 -3.54 -7.33 26.45
CA THR A 108 -4.36 -8.06 25.46
C THR A 108 -4.81 -7.19 24.28
N TYR A 109 -5.17 -5.92 24.52
CA TYR A 109 -5.55 -5.00 23.44
C TYR A 109 -4.36 -4.72 22.51
N TYR A 110 -3.20 -4.40 23.08
CA TYR A 110 -2.00 -4.13 22.28
C TYR A 110 -1.44 -5.40 21.63
N ASN A 111 -1.63 -6.58 22.23
CA ASN A 111 -1.31 -7.87 21.58
C ASN A 111 -2.14 -8.08 20.31
N PHE A 112 -3.43 -7.74 20.33
CA PHE A 112 -4.26 -7.76 19.12
C PHE A 112 -3.75 -6.78 18.06
N VAL A 113 -3.40 -5.55 18.46
CA VAL A 113 -2.82 -4.54 17.56
C VAL A 113 -1.49 -5.02 16.97
N ILE A 114 -0.62 -5.66 17.76
CA ILE A 114 0.64 -6.25 17.29
C ILE A 114 0.37 -7.34 16.26
N CYS A 115 -0.53 -8.29 16.53
CA CYS A 115 -0.89 -9.34 15.57
C CYS A 115 -1.42 -8.76 14.26
N PHE A 116 -2.28 -7.74 14.32
CA PHE A 116 -2.78 -7.06 13.14
C PHE A 116 -1.65 -6.39 12.32
N ASN A 117 -0.71 -5.72 12.97
CA ASN A 117 0.43 -5.12 12.28
C ASN A 117 1.38 -6.18 11.67
N ILE A 118 1.56 -7.34 12.31
CA ILE A 118 2.31 -8.46 11.72
C ILE A 118 1.63 -8.96 10.44
N LEU A 119 0.30 -9.06 10.42
CA LEU A 119 -0.45 -9.42 9.22
C LEU A 119 -0.26 -8.39 8.09
N ILE A 120 -0.28 -7.09 8.42
CA ILE A 120 0.00 -6.03 7.44
C ILE A 120 1.42 -6.15 6.89
N VAL A 121 2.40 -6.42 7.75
CA VAL A 121 3.79 -6.67 7.33
C VAL A 121 3.86 -7.84 6.34
N GLY A 122 3.18 -8.95 6.65
CA GLY A 122 3.08 -10.10 5.72
C GLY A 122 2.45 -9.72 4.38
N PHE A 123 1.41 -8.90 4.41
CA PHE A 123 0.77 -8.39 3.19
C PHE A 123 1.72 -7.51 2.35
N ILE A 124 2.55 -6.68 2.99
CA ILE A 124 3.53 -5.84 2.26
C ILE A 124 4.63 -6.67 1.65
N ILE A 125 5.13 -7.70 2.35
CA ILE A 125 6.10 -8.64 1.80
C ILE A 125 5.48 -9.32 0.57
N PHE A 126 4.25 -9.83 0.69
CA PHE A 126 3.53 -10.41 -0.44
C PHE A 126 3.38 -9.42 -1.60
N TYR A 127 3.02 -8.17 -1.32
CA TYR A 127 2.89 -7.10 -2.32
C TYR A 127 4.21 -6.88 -3.08
N ILE A 128 5.32 -6.74 -2.37
CA ILE A 128 6.67 -6.55 -2.95
C ILE A 128 7.07 -7.78 -3.76
N SER A 129 6.91 -8.98 -3.21
CA SER A 129 7.20 -10.22 -3.93
C SER A 129 6.36 -10.33 -5.21
N TYR A 130 5.06 -10.07 -5.13
CA TYR A 130 4.16 -10.14 -6.28
C TYR A 130 4.49 -9.12 -7.37
N LEU A 131 4.99 -7.94 -6.97
CA LEU A 131 5.47 -6.90 -7.88
C LEU A 131 6.79 -7.26 -8.56
N ASN A 132 7.62 -8.09 -7.93
CA ASN A 132 8.95 -8.46 -8.41
C ASN A 132 9.05 -9.84 -9.05
N ILE A 133 8.06 -10.71 -8.88
CA ILE A 133 7.97 -11.99 -9.61
C ILE A 133 7.85 -11.71 -11.12
N LYS A 134 8.89 -12.10 -11.88
CA LYS A 134 8.87 -12.15 -13.36
C LYS A 134 7.65 -12.97 -13.80
N SER A 135 6.89 -12.48 -14.78
CA SER A 135 5.84 -13.30 -15.36
C SER A 135 6.49 -14.39 -16.24
N GLN A 136 5.87 -15.57 -16.33
CA GLN A 136 6.31 -16.60 -17.29
C GLN A 136 6.24 -16.10 -18.75
N GLU A 137 5.38 -15.12 -19.05
CA GLU A 137 5.34 -14.40 -20.33
C GLU A 137 6.65 -13.64 -20.60
N ASP A 138 7.26 -13.02 -19.58
CA ASP A 138 8.54 -12.32 -19.74
C ASP A 138 9.72 -13.30 -19.92
N GLN A 139 9.61 -14.53 -19.38
CA GLN A 139 10.62 -15.58 -19.57
C GLN A 139 10.50 -16.24 -20.95
N ASN A 140 9.29 -16.49 -21.45
CA ASN A 140 9.10 -17.06 -22.77
C ASN A 140 9.53 -16.08 -23.88
N ASN A 141 9.27 -14.78 -23.72
CA ASN A 141 9.72 -13.75 -24.67
C ASN A 141 11.26 -13.59 -24.67
N GLU A 142 11.93 -13.75 -23.52
CA GLU A 142 13.41 -13.81 -23.45
C GLU A 142 13.94 -15.05 -24.20
N ILE A 143 13.29 -16.21 -24.08
CA ILE A 143 13.69 -17.45 -24.75
C ILE A 143 13.43 -17.39 -26.27
N GLU A 144 12.31 -16.82 -26.71
CA GLU A 144 12.02 -16.62 -28.14
C GLU A 144 12.98 -15.63 -28.80
N SER A 145 13.42 -14.58 -28.09
CA SER A 145 14.41 -13.63 -28.62
C SER A 145 15.81 -14.21 -28.79
N LEU A 146 16.16 -15.25 -28.02
CA LEU A 146 17.45 -15.95 -28.16
C LEU A 146 17.49 -16.89 -29.37
N GLY A 147 16.33 -17.24 -29.95
CA GLY A 147 16.23 -18.11 -31.12
C GLY A 147 16.12 -17.39 -32.46
N GLN A 148 16.05 -16.05 -32.47
CA GLN A 148 15.88 -15.24 -33.70
C GLN A 148 17.18 -14.62 -34.24
N ASP A 149 18.31 -14.80 -33.55
CA ASP A 149 19.61 -14.27 -33.99
C ASP A 149 20.43 -15.26 -34.86
N GLU A 150 19.84 -16.37 -35.35
CA GLU A 150 20.52 -17.40 -36.16
C GLU A 150 19.93 -17.68 -37.57
N GLU A 151 19.18 -16.75 -38.19
CA GLU A 151 18.89 -16.82 -39.65
C GLU A 151 19.46 -15.65 -40.45
#